data_AF-A0A7S0BCE8-F1
#
_entry.id   AF-A0A7S0BCE8-F1
#
_cell.length_a   1.000
_cell.length_b   1.000
_cell.length_c   1.000
_cell.angle_alpha   90.00
_cell.angle_beta   90.00
_cell.angle_gamma   90.00
#
_symmetry.space_group_name_H-M   'P 1'
#
loop_
_entity.id
_entity.type
_entity.pdbx_description
1 polymer ?
#
loop_
_entity_poly.entity_id
_entity_poly.type
_entity_poly.pdbx_seq_one_letter_code
_entity_poly.pdbx_strand_id
1 'polypeptide(L)'
;MAGTECLWQRVNWLAQAVKAEDPDHPVGTVLAGAMEEKVKNVARLCSAIEFVGINAYGNDSLTIGSSLRAHGWDKPWALTEYGPMGHWQAPVTAWGAYIEESASEKAPRYYAACSACLEDTQCVGSFAFIWGWKWEKTGTWYGMFNDWEAVTEDVGVNCTACQSPVVRAVARCWTGAGQAGSWPSLVEVEVDGRRLAGPRFSVSQRPFVPLRVRAYHPGGRDLTA
;
A
#
# COMPACT_ATOMS: atom_id res chain seq x y z
N MET A 1 24.56 1.81 -21.48
CA MET A 1 24.66 0.64 -20.59
C MET A 1 25.80 0.71 -19.56
N ALA A 2 26.80 1.61 -19.68
CA ALA A 2 27.90 1.71 -18.69
C ALA A 2 27.55 2.47 -17.38
N GLY A 3 26.48 3.27 -17.35
CA GLY A 3 26.14 4.10 -16.18
C GLY A 3 25.53 3.34 -14.99
N THR A 4 24.85 2.21 -15.23
CA THR A 4 24.15 1.45 -14.18
C THR A 4 25.08 0.46 -13.47
N GLU A 5 26.09 -0.10 -14.13
CA GLU A 5 27.01 -1.06 -13.50
C GLU A 5 27.92 -0.42 -12.45
N CYS A 6 28.45 0.77 -12.73
CA CYS A 6 29.26 1.54 -11.77
C CYS A 6 28.47 1.85 -10.48
N LEU A 7 27.18 2.17 -10.61
CA LEU A 7 26.29 2.40 -9.47
C LEU A 7 26.22 1.15 -8.57
N TRP A 8 25.94 -0.02 -9.13
CA TRP A 8 25.82 -1.25 -8.34
C TRP A 8 27.13 -1.69 -7.72
N GLN A 9 28.26 -1.54 -8.42
CA GLN A 9 29.58 -1.77 -7.86
C GLN A 9 29.85 -0.82 -6.67
N ARG A 10 29.41 0.43 -6.77
CA ARG A 10 29.53 1.39 -5.66
C ARG A 10 28.62 1.05 -4.48
N VAL A 11 27.41 0.55 -4.73
CA VAL A 11 26.52 0.01 -3.68
C VAL A 11 27.21 -1.15 -2.95
N ASN A 12 27.80 -2.10 -3.69
CA ASN A 12 28.51 -3.23 -3.09
C ASN A 12 29.72 -2.79 -2.26
N TRP A 13 30.52 -1.86 -2.81
CA TRP A 13 31.66 -1.30 -2.09
C TRP A 13 31.24 -0.64 -0.77
N LEU A 14 30.13 0.10 -0.77
CA LEU A 14 29.60 0.70 0.46
C LEU A 14 29.12 -0.37 1.44
N ALA A 15 28.44 -1.41 0.95
CA ALA A 15 28.01 -2.52 1.79
C ALA A 15 29.19 -3.24 2.46
N GLN A 16 30.29 -3.46 1.73
CA GLN A 16 31.54 -4.00 2.30
C GLN A 16 32.14 -3.09 3.37
N ALA A 17 32.15 -1.78 3.14
CA ALA A 17 32.66 -0.82 4.11
C ALA A 17 31.81 -0.81 5.38
N VAL A 18 30.48 -0.81 5.27
CA VAL A 18 29.58 -0.89 6.42
C VAL A 18 29.81 -2.18 7.21
N LYS A 19 29.89 -3.34 6.54
CA LYS A 19 30.15 -4.63 7.22
C LYS A 19 31.52 -4.70 7.91
N ALA A 20 32.51 -3.96 7.43
CA ALA A 20 33.82 -3.91 8.06
C ALA A 20 33.78 -3.15 9.41
N GLU A 21 32.93 -2.12 9.51
CA GLU A 21 32.74 -1.32 10.72
C GLU A 21 31.68 -1.93 11.65
N ASP A 22 30.65 -2.56 11.09
CA ASP A 22 29.51 -3.14 11.79
C ASP A 22 29.17 -4.54 11.23
N PRO A 23 29.85 -5.59 11.74
CA PRO A 23 29.63 -6.95 11.28
C PRO A 23 28.30 -7.56 11.77
N ASP A 24 27.71 -7.02 12.84
CA ASP A 24 26.59 -7.63 13.55
C ASP A 24 25.23 -7.30 12.92
N HIS A 25 25.12 -6.20 12.18
CA HIS A 25 23.87 -5.81 11.51
C HIS A 25 23.82 -6.24 10.03
N PRO A 26 22.65 -6.65 9.51
CA PRO A 26 22.49 -7.00 8.10
C PRO A 26 22.50 -5.76 7.22
N VAL A 27 23.22 -5.82 6.09
CA VAL A 27 23.27 -4.72 5.12
C VAL A 27 22.44 -5.07 3.89
N GLY A 28 21.44 -4.23 3.63
CA GLY A 28 20.51 -4.38 2.50
C GLY A 28 20.50 -3.17 1.58
N THR A 29 19.81 -3.32 0.45
CA THR A 29 19.45 -2.21 -0.44
C THR A 29 17.97 -2.29 -0.79
N VAL A 30 17.34 -1.14 -1.06
CA VAL A 30 15.90 -1.05 -1.36
C VAL A 30 15.68 -0.79 -2.85
N LEU A 31 14.77 -1.54 -3.46
CA LEU A 31 14.39 -1.41 -4.86
C LEU A 31 12.92 -0.98 -4.98
N ALA A 32 12.66 -0.06 -5.91
CA ALA A 32 11.29 0.20 -6.38
C ALA A 32 10.85 -0.93 -7.32
N GLY A 33 9.99 -1.81 -6.80
CA GLY A 33 9.53 -3.05 -7.42
C GLY A 33 10.62 -4.11 -7.63
N ALA A 34 10.20 -5.33 -7.95
CA ALA A 34 11.08 -6.44 -8.30
C ALA A 34 11.39 -6.48 -9.81
N MET A 35 11.81 -5.35 -10.38
CA MET A 35 12.13 -5.25 -11.81
C MET A 35 13.34 -6.12 -12.17
N GLU A 36 13.18 -6.99 -13.17
CA GLU A 36 14.19 -7.97 -13.61
C GLU A 36 15.60 -7.41 -13.71
N GLU A 37 15.78 -6.29 -14.41
CA GLU A 37 17.10 -5.67 -14.60
C GLU A 37 17.75 -5.28 -13.27
N LYS A 38 16.99 -4.70 -12.34
CA LYS A 38 17.50 -4.27 -11.02
C LYS A 38 17.87 -5.47 -10.18
N VAL A 39 17.00 -6.49 -10.13
CA VAL A 39 17.24 -7.69 -9.33
C VAL A 39 18.47 -8.45 -9.85
N LYS A 40 18.58 -8.64 -11.17
CA LYS A 40 19.75 -9.27 -11.80
C LYS A 40 21.04 -8.51 -11.51
N ASN A 41 20.99 -7.18 -11.54
CA ASN A 41 22.17 -6.37 -11.24
C ASN A 41 22.58 -6.46 -9.77
N VAL A 42 21.65 -6.39 -8.81
CA VAL A 42 21.97 -6.58 -7.39
C VAL A 42 22.53 -7.98 -7.15
N ALA A 43 21.90 -9.02 -7.69
CA ALA A 43 22.36 -10.39 -7.56
C ALA A 43 23.79 -10.59 -8.11
N ARG A 44 24.10 -9.98 -9.27
CA ARG A 44 25.39 -10.13 -9.95
C ARG A 44 26.51 -9.26 -9.35
N LEU A 45 26.20 -8.02 -8.98
CA LEU A 45 27.21 -6.99 -8.69
C LEU A 45 27.33 -6.66 -7.21
N CYS A 46 26.35 -7.06 -6.38
CA CYS A 46 26.27 -6.68 -4.97
C CYS A 46 26.38 -7.89 -4.04
N SER A 47 27.53 -8.58 -4.09
CA SER A 47 27.77 -9.78 -3.28
C SER A 47 27.67 -9.57 -1.77
N ALA A 48 28.02 -8.37 -1.27
CA ALA A 48 27.97 -7.98 0.14
C ALA A 48 26.58 -7.56 0.63
N ILE A 49 25.59 -7.43 -0.26
CA ILE A 49 24.20 -7.20 0.14
C ILE A 49 23.61 -8.52 0.66
N GLU A 50 23.12 -8.52 1.89
CA GLU A 50 22.61 -9.69 2.61
C GLU A 50 21.11 -9.88 2.40
N PHE A 51 20.36 -8.79 2.15
CA PHE A 51 18.93 -8.84 1.81
C PHE A 51 18.53 -7.70 0.86
N VAL A 52 17.43 -7.85 0.13
CA VAL A 52 16.81 -6.72 -0.62
C VAL A 52 15.50 -6.30 0.02
N GLY A 53 15.33 -4.99 0.20
CA GLY A 53 14.04 -4.38 0.44
C GLY A 53 13.32 -4.12 -0.86
N ILE A 54 12.03 -4.40 -0.95
CA ILE A 54 11.19 -4.09 -2.10
C ILE A 54 10.05 -3.16 -1.69
N ASN A 55 9.95 -2.04 -2.39
CA ASN A 55 8.80 -1.14 -2.33
C ASN A 55 7.85 -1.53 -3.46
N ALA A 56 6.64 -1.99 -3.13
CA ALA A 56 5.64 -2.44 -4.10
C ALA A 56 4.22 -2.18 -3.61
N TYR A 57 3.34 -1.80 -4.53
CA TYR A 57 1.97 -1.38 -4.22
C TYR A 57 0.96 -2.16 -5.07
N GLY A 58 -0.32 -2.12 -4.69
CA GLY A 58 -1.36 -2.70 -5.52
C GLY A 58 -1.27 -4.23 -5.61
N ASN A 59 -1.30 -4.76 -6.83
CA ASN A 59 -1.14 -6.19 -7.08
C ASN A 59 0.35 -6.61 -7.14
N ASP A 60 1.27 -5.67 -7.39
CA ASP A 60 2.69 -5.97 -7.56
C ASP A 60 3.28 -6.52 -6.25
N SER A 61 2.76 -6.09 -5.10
CA SER A 61 3.20 -6.59 -3.77
C SER A 61 2.86 -8.06 -3.52
N LEU A 62 1.98 -8.68 -4.32
CA LEU A 62 1.52 -10.06 -4.10
C LEU A 62 2.48 -11.12 -4.67
N THR A 63 3.39 -10.72 -5.56
CA THR A 63 4.24 -11.67 -6.32
C THR A 63 5.73 -11.43 -6.14
N ILE A 64 6.14 -10.64 -5.15
CA ILE A 64 7.55 -10.21 -4.99
C ILE A 64 8.51 -11.39 -4.84
N GLY A 65 8.20 -12.35 -3.96
CA GLY A 65 9.08 -13.50 -3.73
C GLY A 65 9.29 -14.35 -4.99
N SER A 66 8.23 -14.61 -5.77
CA SER A 66 8.36 -15.38 -7.01
C SER A 66 9.11 -14.60 -8.10
N SER A 67 8.90 -13.29 -8.21
CA SER A 67 9.66 -12.42 -9.12
C SER A 67 11.15 -12.39 -8.76
N LEU A 68 11.50 -12.26 -7.47
CA LEU A 68 12.89 -12.25 -7.02
C LEU A 68 13.64 -13.53 -7.40
N ARG A 69 13.05 -14.70 -7.11
CA ARG A 69 13.62 -16.00 -7.49
C ARG A 69 13.77 -16.14 -9.00
N ALA A 70 12.74 -15.76 -9.77
CA ALA A 70 12.79 -15.79 -11.24
C ALA A 70 13.89 -14.89 -11.82
N HIS A 71 14.32 -13.86 -11.09
CA HIS A 71 15.37 -12.93 -11.50
C HIS A 71 16.74 -13.23 -10.87
N GLY A 72 16.88 -14.37 -10.17
CA GLY A 72 18.14 -14.87 -9.63
C GLY A 72 18.53 -14.31 -8.26
N TRP A 73 17.57 -13.81 -7.48
CA TRP A 73 17.79 -13.45 -6.08
C TRP A 73 17.30 -14.56 -5.14
N ASP A 74 18.25 -15.31 -4.58
CA ASP A 74 17.98 -16.45 -3.69
C ASP A 74 18.28 -16.15 -2.20
N LYS A 75 18.57 -14.88 -1.87
CA LYS A 75 18.82 -14.41 -0.51
C LYS A 75 17.53 -13.87 0.14
N PRO A 76 17.53 -13.60 1.46
CA PRO A 76 16.39 -12.96 2.13
C PRO A 76 15.94 -11.65 1.46
N TRP A 77 14.67 -11.31 1.64
CA TRP A 77 14.08 -10.06 1.18
C TRP A 77 13.06 -9.52 2.19
N ALA A 78 12.75 -8.24 2.11
CA ALA A 78 11.70 -7.62 2.92
C ALA A 78 10.78 -6.79 2.03
N LEU A 79 9.48 -6.78 2.33
CA LEU A 79 8.54 -5.86 1.71
C LEU A 79 8.63 -4.50 2.44
N THR A 80 9.66 -3.72 2.11
CA THR A 80 10.05 -2.48 2.83
C THR A 80 9.08 -1.33 2.67
N GLU A 81 8.18 -1.41 1.68
CA GLU A 81 7.05 -0.50 1.58
C GLU A 81 5.93 -1.18 0.81
N TYR A 82 4.73 -1.23 1.39
CA TYR A 82 3.54 -1.65 0.67
C TYR A 82 2.28 -0.92 1.10
N GLY A 83 1.32 -0.84 0.18
CA GLY A 83 0.06 -0.16 0.43
C GLY A 83 -1.00 -0.46 -0.63
N PRO A 84 -1.99 0.43 -0.79
CA PRO A 84 -3.08 0.27 -1.73
C PRO A 84 -2.58 0.38 -3.17
N MET A 85 -3.48 0.31 -4.14
CA MET A 85 -3.13 0.64 -5.52
C MET A 85 -2.51 2.04 -5.62
N GLY A 86 -1.38 2.12 -6.33
CA GLY A 86 -0.75 3.41 -6.64
C GLY A 86 -1.69 4.25 -7.51
N HIS A 87 -1.76 5.56 -7.31
CA HIS A 87 -2.64 6.41 -8.11
C HIS A 87 -2.36 6.37 -9.61
N TRP A 88 -1.13 6.07 -10.01
CA TRP A 88 -0.75 5.86 -11.41
C TRP A 88 -1.33 4.58 -12.03
N GLN A 89 -1.80 3.63 -11.22
CA GLN A 89 -2.49 2.40 -11.64
C GLN A 89 -4.02 2.52 -11.55
N ALA A 90 -4.53 3.60 -10.94
CA ALA A 90 -5.95 3.76 -10.70
C ALA A 90 -6.74 4.01 -11.99
N PRO A 91 -8.01 3.55 -12.08
CA PRO A 91 -8.92 3.97 -13.12
C PRO A 91 -9.06 5.50 -13.14
N VAL A 92 -9.25 6.07 -14.33
CA VAL A 92 -9.34 7.52 -14.53
C VAL A 92 -10.72 7.87 -15.08
N THR A 93 -11.33 8.93 -14.57
CA THR A 93 -12.57 9.49 -15.12
C THR A 93 -12.36 10.10 -16.50
N ALA A 94 -13.44 10.40 -17.22
CA ALA A 94 -13.35 11.06 -18.52
C ALA A 94 -12.69 12.45 -18.48
N TRP A 95 -12.60 13.06 -17.30
CA TRP A 95 -12.01 14.39 -17.06
C TRP A 95 -10.67 14.31 -16.32
N GLY A 96 -10.04 13.14 -16.24
CA GLY A 96 -8.67 13.00 -15.75
C GLY A 96 -8.51 12.82 -14.23
N ALA A 97 -9.60 12.64 -13.47
CA ALA A 97 -9.51 12.37 -12.04
C ALA A 97 -9.25 10.88 -11.78
N TYR A 98 -8.35 10.57 -10.85
CA TYR A 98 -8.10 9.19 -10.43
C TYR A 98 -9.21 8.69 -9.49
N ILE A 99 -9.60 7.44 -9.64
CA ILE A 99 -10.63 6.79 -8.82
C ILE A 99 -9.93 5.98 -7.75
N GLU A 100 -10.04 6.45 -6.51
CA GLU A 100 -9.44 5.83 -5.35
C GLU A 100 -10.18 4.56 -4.92
N GLU A 101 -9.42 3.54 -4.50
CA GLU A 101 -9.97 2.36 -3.85
C GLU A 101 -10.73 2.75 -2.56
N SER A 102 -11.90 2.16 -2.34
CA SER A 102 -12.59 2.25 -1.06
C SER A 102 -11.80 1.56 0.05
N ALA A 103 -12.08 1.87 1.31
CA ALA A 103 -11.47 1.16 2.44
C ALA A 103 -11.76 -0.36 2.42
N SER A 104 -12.92 -0.76 1.88
CA SER A 104 -13.31 -2.16 1.67
C SER A 104 -12.46 -2.88 0.62
N GLU A 105 -11.86 -2.14 -0.32
CA GLU A 105 -10.91 -2.67 -1.32
C GLU A 105 -9.46 -2.63 -0.80
N LYS A 106 -9.08 -1.55 -0.10
CA LYS A 106 -7.74 -1.41 0.48
C LYS A 106 -7.45 -2.46 1.56
N ALA A 107 -8.35 -2.68 2.52
CA ALA A 107 -8.08 -3.56 3.65
C ALA A 107 -7.72 -5.01 3.26
N PRO A 108 -8.47 -5.70 2.39
CA PRO A 108 -8.08 -7.03 1.90
C PRO A 108 -6.72 -7.06 1.21
N ARG A 109 -6.37 -6.00 0.49
CA ARG A 109 -5.09 -5.89 -0.23
C ARG A 109 -3.90 -5.80 0.73
N TYR A 110 -3.98 -4.97 1.76
CA TYR A 110 -2.94 -4.91 2.79
C TYR A 110 -2.75 -6.25 3.49
N TYR A 111 -3.85 -6.94 3.82
CA TYR A 111 -3.78 -8.27 4.41
C TYR A 111 -3.09 -9.25 3.46
N ALA A 112 -3.50 -9.30 2.19
CA ALA A 112 -2.94 -10.21 1.19
C ALA A 112 -1.44 -9.99 0.96
N ALA A 113 -0.99 -8.73 0.88
CA ALA A 113 0.43 -8.40 0.72
C ALA A 113 1.25 -8.83 1.95
N CYS A 114 0.74 -8.57 3.15
CA CYS A 114 1.39 -8.99 4.39
C CYS A 114 1.43 -10.52 4.51
N SER A 115 0.33 -11.22 4.22
CA SER A 115 0.26 -12.68 4.22
C SER A 115 1.21 -13.30 3.19
N ALA A 116 1.28 -12.76 1.97
CA ALA A 116 2.20 -13.23 0.95
C ALA A 116 3.67 -13.12 1.38
N CYS A 117 4.04 -12.08 2.14
CA CYS A 117 5.35 -12.02 2.77
C CYS A 117 5.50 -13.10 3.85
N LEU A 118 4.57 -13.21 4.80
CA LEU A 118 4.67 -14.21 5.89
C LEU A 118 4.71 -15.67 5.40
N GLU A 119 4.08 -15.97 4.27
CA GLU A 119 4.06 -17.30 3.65
C GLU A 119 5.35 -17.63 2.88
N ASP A 120 6.15 -16.63 2.49
CA ASP A 120 7.41 -16.84 1.79
C ASP A 120 8.57 -16.95 2.79
N THR A 121 9.24 -18.10 2.82
CA THR A 121 10.33 -18.39 3.77
C THR A 121 11.57 -17.51 3.60
N GLN A 122 11.71 -16.80 2.46
CA GLN A 122 12.76 -15.83 2.24
C GLN A 122 12.34 -14.41 2.62
N CYS A 123 11.05 -14.14 2.88
CA CYS A 123 10.62 -12.83 3.36
C CYS A 123 10.92 -12.71 4.87
N VAL A 124 11.67 -11.69 5.26
CA VAL A 124 12.04 -11.44 6.66
C VAL A 124 11.16 -10.37 7.34
N GLY A 125 10.22 -9.78 6.61
CA GLY A 125 9.30 -8.80 7.16
C GLY A 125 8.63 -7.90 6.13
N SER A 126 7.61 -7.17 6.58
CA SER A 126 6.88 -6.19 5.77
C SER A 126 6.61 -4.91 6.55
N PHE A 127 6.58 -3.78 5.85
CA PHE A 127 6.43 -2.44 6.42
C PHE A 127 5.29 -1.71 5.70
N ALA A 128 4.16 -1.55 6.41
CA ALA A 128 2.94 -0.95 5.85
C ALA A 128 3.08 0.57 5.68
N PHE A 129 2.59 1.08 4.56
CA PHE A 129 2.68 2.50 4.17
C PHE A 129 1.30 3.09 3.83
N ILE A 130 0.93 4.29 4.28
CA ILE A 130 1.60 5.11 5.31
C ILE A 130 0.95 4.78 6.66
N TRP A 131 1.76 4.37 7.64
CA TRP A 131 1.32 4.33 9.03
C TRP A 131 1.19 5.75 9.59
N GLY A 132 0.06 6.38 9.28
CA GLY A 132 -0.25 7.76 9.64
C GLY A 132 -1.20 8.38 8.62
N TRP A 133 -1.11 9.70 8.50
CA TRP A 133 -1.83 10.49 7.53
C TRP A 133 -0.87 11.37 6.74
N LYS A 134 -1.12 11.51 5.44
CA LYS A 134 -0.41 12.43 4.54
C LYS A 134 -1.33 12.76 3.38
N TRP A 135 -1.41 14.03 3.01
CA TRP A 135 -2.06 14.42 1.76
C TRP A 135 -1.27 13.92 0.56
N GLU A 136 -1.84 13.00 -0.20
CA GLU A 136 -1.21 12.48 -1.42
C GLU A 136 -2.27 12.02 -2.42
N LYS A 137 -2.44 12.82 -3.49
CA LYS A 137 -3.59 12.83 -4.41
C LYS A 137 -4.92 13.19 -3.77
N THR A 138 -5.31 12.52 -2.70
CA THR A 138 -6.46 12.87 -1.87
C THR A 138 -6.05 12.83 -0.39
N GLY A 139 -6.95 13.25 0.48
CA GLY A 139 -6.79 13.14 1.92
C GLY A 139 -6.82 11.70 2.46
N THR A 140 -7.18 10.70 1.65
CA THR A 140 -7.38 9.31 2.11
C THR A 140 -6.60 8.27 1.32
N TRP A 141 -5.87 8.65 0.25
CA TRP A 141 -5.30 7.69 -0.70
C TRP A 141 -4.45 6.62 -0.02
N TYR A 142 -3.41 7.03 0.70
CA TYR A 142 -2.45 6.14 1.35
C TYR A 142 -2.52 6.16 2.88
N GLY A 143 -3.33 7.05 3.47
CA GLY A 143 -3.47 7.19 4.91
C GLY A 143 -4.12 5.97 5.56
N MET A 144 -3.45 5.37 6.54
CA MET A 144 -4.05 4.35 7.42
C MET A 144 -4.81 5.00 8.59
N PHE A 145 -4.45 6.24 8.90
CA PHE A 145 -5.14 7.13 9.82
C PHE A 145 -5.57 8.36 9.05
N ASN A 146 -6.68 8.97 9.45
CA ASN A 146 -7.18 10.17 8.81
C ASN A 146 -7.10 11.34 9.77
N ASP A 147 -6.57 12.46 9.28
CA ASP A 147 -6.76 13.76 9.90
C ASP A 147 -8.10 14.32 9.40
N TRP A 148 -9.18 14.04 10.12
CA TRP A 148 -10.53 14.38 9.65
C TRP A 148 -10.72 15.89 9.47
N GLU A 149 -10.10 16.73 10.30
CA GLU A 149 -10.17 18.18 10.13
C GLU A 149 -9.54 18.61 8.80
N ALA A 150 -8.41 18.01 8.43
CA ALA A 150 -7.75 18.29 7.15
C ALA A 150 -8.44 17.66 5.93
N VAL A 151 -9.18 16.57 6.10
CA VAL A 151 -9.87 15.83 5.02
C VAL A 151 -11.28 16.35 4.77
N THR A 152 -11.91 16.92 5.79
CA THR A 152 -13.30 17.35 5.75
C THR A 152 -13.49 18.74 6.36
N GLU A 153 -13.73 19.74 5.51
CA GLU A 153 -14.16 21.07 5.95
C GLU A 153 -15.61 20.99 6.45
N ASP A 154 -15.90 21.47 7.66
CA ASP A 154 -17.23 21.53 8.28
C ASP A 154 -18.00 20.20 8.45
N VAL A 155 -17.32 19.05 8.37
CA VAL A 155 -17.96 17.76 8.70
C VAL A 155 -17.79 17.50 10.19
N GLY A 156 -18.92 17.31 10.90
CA GLY A 156 -18.98 17.10 12.35
C GLY A 156 -18.40 15.77 12.86
N VAL A 157 -17.44 15.16 12.14
CA VAL A 157 -16.78 13.92 12.55
C VAL A 157 -15.62 14.28 13.48
N ASN A 158 -15.94 14.47 14.76
CA ASN A 158 -14.94 14.57 15.81
C ASN A 158 -14.49 13.16 16.23
N CYS A 159 -13.64 12.52 15.42
CA CYS A 159 -13.09 11.20 15.74
C CYS A 159 -11.57 11.17 15.65
N THR A 160 -10.91 11.76 16.64
CA THR A 160 -9.44 11.79 16.78
C THR A 160 -8.80 10.41 16.97
N ALA A 161 -9.59 9.37 17.31
CA ALA A 161 -9.12 7.99 17.48
C ALA A 161 -9.62 7.02 16.40
N CYS A 162 -10.28 7.51 15.35
CA CYS A 162 -10.80 6.64 14.29
C CYS A 162 -9.65 6.03 13.47
N GLN A 163 -9.71 4.71 13.29
CA GLN A 163 -8.76 3.96 12.48
C GLN A 163 -9.43 3.45 11.21
N SER A 164 -8.70 3.49 10.10
CA SER A 164 -9.13 2.82 8.87
C SER A 164 -9.23 1.29 9.09
N PRO A 165 -10.16 0.59 8.41
CA PRO A 165 -10.17 -0.88 8.34
C PRO A 165 -8.80 -1.49 7.98
N VAL A 166 -7.97 -0.74 7.26
CA VAL A 166 -6.60 -1.10 6.90
C VAL A 166 -5.72 -1.38 8.14
N VAL A 167 -5.83 -0.58 9.21
CA VAL A 167 -5.05 -0.78 10.45
C VAL A 167 -5.36 -2.15 11.05
N ARG A 168 -6.64 -2.54 11.04
CA ARG A 168 -7.08 -3.85 11.52
C ARG A 168 -6.62 -4.99 10.63
N ALA A 169 -6.62 -4.79 9.30
CA ALA A 169 -6.12 -5.78 8.35
C ALA A 169 -4.63 -6.10 8.58
N VAL A 170 -3.82 -5.06 8.77
CA VAL A 170 -2.38 -5.20 9.07
C VAL A 170 -2.17 -5.85 10.44
N ALA A 171 -2.86 -5.37 11.49
CA ALA A 171 -2.77 -5.96 12.82
C ALA A 171 -3.16 -7.45 12.86
N ARG A 172 -4.17 -7.84 12.08
CA ARG A 172 -4.58 -9.24 11.94
C ARG A 172 -3.45 -10.08 11.33
N CYS A 173 -2.82 -9.59 10.27
CA CYS A 173 -1.69 -10.30 9.67
C CYS A 173 -0.54 -10.46 10.67
N TRP A 174 -0.17 -9.39 11.39
CA TRP A 174 0.95 -9.42 12.34
C TRP A 174 0.72 -10.33 13.55
N THR A 175 -0.51 -10.39 14.07
CA THR A 175 -0.82 -11.12 15.30
C THR A 175 -1.26 -12.55 15.05
N GLY A 176 -1.63 -12.90 13.81
CA GLY A 176 -2.30 -14.16 13.50
C GLY A 176 -3.69 -14.30 14.16
N ALA A 177 -4.22 -13.23 14.75
CA ALA A 177 -5.49 -13.26 15.48
C ALA A 177 -6.66 -13.60 14.54
N GLY A 178 -7.56 -14.47 15.02
CA GLY A 178 -8.76 -14.90 14.31
C GLY A 178 -9.86 -13.83 14.21
N GLN A 179 -10.74 -14.05 13.21
CA GLN A 179 -11.80 -13.18 12.64
C GLN A 179 -11.45 -11.71 12.38
N ALA A 180 -11.67 -11.30 11.13
CA ALA A 180 -11.69 -9.89 10.74
C ALA A 180 -12.66 -9.12 11.65
N GLY A 181 -12.23 -7.97 12.17
CA GLY A 181 -13.16 -7.04 12.79
C GLY A 181 -14.34 -6.78 11.84
N SER A 182 -15.54 -6.61 12.38
CA SER A 182 -16.63 -6.08 11.56
C SER A 182 -16.39 -4.59 11.41
N TRP A 183 -16.13 -4.13 10.18
CA TRP A 183 -16.04 -2.70 9.86
C TRP A 183 -17.17 -2.32 8.90
N PRO A 184 -17.60 -1.04 8.94
CA PRO A 184 -18.53 -0.54 7.95
C PRO A 184 -17.97 -0.78 6.54
N SER A 185 -18.80 -1.28 5.64
CA SER A 185 -18.47 -1.42 4.23
C SER A 185 -19.40 -0.54 3.40
N LEU A 186 -18.80 0.17 2.45
CA LEU A 186 -19.54 0.93 1.44
C LEU A 186 -20.16 -0.07 0.46
N VAL A 187 -21.47 0.05 0.25
CA VAL A 187 -22.24 -0.80 -0.66
C VAL A 187 -22.50 -0.06 -1.97
N GLU A 188 -22.90 1.20 -1.87
CA GLU A 188 -23.37 1.97 -3.01
C GLU A 188 -23.22 3.46 -2.74
N VAL A 189 -22.93 4.22 -3.80
CA VAL A 189 -22.97 5.67 -3.79
C VAL A 189 -23.97 6.12 -4.86
N GLU A 190 -24.90 7.00 -4.50
CA GLU A 190 -25.81 7.65 -5.42
C GLU A 190 -25.54 9.15 -5.46
N VAL A 191 -25.49 9.69 -6.68
CA VAL A 191 -25.41 11.13 -6.93
C VAL A 191 -26.67 11.53 -7.67
N ASP A 192 -27.47 12.43 -7.11
CA ASP A 192 -28.73 12.89 -7.69
C ASP A 192 -29.74 11.76 -7.98
N GLY A 193 -29.86 10.80 -7.05
CA GLY A 193 -30.73 9.63 -7.21
C GLY A 193 -30.28 8.65 -8.29
N ARG A 194 -29.07 8.83 -8.84
CA ARG A 194 -28.45 7.90 -9.78
C ARG A 194 -27.29 7.20 -9.10
N ARG A 195 -27.38 5.87 -9.04
CA ARG A 195 -26.27 5.02 -8.63
C ARG A 195 -25.02 5.32 -9.46
N LEU A 196 -23.90 5.53 -8.78
CA LEU A 196 -22.58 5.64 -9.38
C LEU A 196 -22.12 4.23 -9.78
N ALA A 197 -22.41 3.82 -11.01
CA ALA A 197 -22.06 2.50 -11.53
C ALA A 197 -20.69 2.45 -12.25
N GLY A 198 -19.98 3.56 -12.33
CA GLY A 198 -18.72 3.64 -13.05
C GLY A 198 -18.04 5.01 -12.95
N PRO A 199 -16.97 5.24 -13.74
CA PRO A 199 -16.07 6.40 -13.62
C PRO A 199 -16.65 7.70 -14.17
N ARG A 200 -17.96 7.76 -14.45
CA ARG A 200 -18.61 8.89 -15.12
C ARG A 200 -19.94 9.18 -14.47
N PHE A 201 -20.11 10.43 -14.07
CA PHE A 201 -21.39 11.02 -13.72
C PHE A 201 -21.39 12.47 -14.21
N SER A 202 -22.58 13.03 -14.40
CA SER A 202 -22.76 14.45 -14.65
C SER A 202 -24.01 14.90 -13.93
N VAL A 203 -23.94 16.12 -13.39
CA VAL A 203 -25.06 16.80 -12.73
C VAL A 203 -25.12 18.21 -13.26
N SER A 204 -26.33 18.75 -13.37
CA SER A 204 -26.49 20.18 -13.70
C SER A 204 -26.02 21.03 -12.53
N GLN A 205 -25.40 22.18 -12.82
CA GLN A 205 -25.03 23.13 -11.78
C GLN A 205 -26.29 23.65 -11.09
N ARG A 206 -26.34 23.50 -9.76
CA ARG A 206 -27.42 23.98 -8.89
C ARG A 206 -26.91 24.06 -7.45
N PRO A 207 -27.60 24.77 -6.54
CA PRO A 207 -27.12 24.98 -5.17
C PRO A 207 -26.91 23.70 -4.36
N PHE A 208 -27.69 22.64 -4.64
CA PHE A 208 -27.62 21.38 -3.90
C PHE A 208 -27.66 20.17 -4.85
N VAL A 209 -26.76 19.21 -4.64
CA VAL A 209 -26.76 17.91 -5.31
C VAL A 209 -26.79 16.85 -4.22
N PRO A 210 -27.86 16.03 -4.11
CA PRO A 210 -27.93 15.05 -3.05
C PRO A 210 -26.96 13.90 -3.31
N LEU A 211 -26.12 13.61 -2.31
CA LEU A 211 -25.26 12.44 -2.24
C LEU A 211 -25.88 11.45 -1.25
N ARG A 212 -26.03 10.18 -1.63
CA ARG A 212 -26.41 9.11 -0.70
C ARG A 212 -25.34 8.03 -0.72
N VAL A 213 -24.90 7.65 0.47
CA VAL A 213 -23.97 6.53 0.65
C VAL A 213 -24.71 5.44 1.39
N ARG A 214 -24.84 4.28 0.77
CA ARG A 214 -25.33 3.07 1.42
C ARG A 214 -24.14 2.34 2.01
N ALA A 215 -24.15 2.14 3.32
CA ALA A 215 -23.15 1.38 4.04
C ALA A 215 -23.83 0.38 4.99
N TYR A 216 -23.10 -0.67 5.37
CA TYR A 216 -23.57 -1.60 6.39
C TYR A 216 -22.44 -1.95 7.35
N HIS A 217 -22.77 -2.15 8.63
CA HIS A 217 -21.87 -2.73 9.61
C HIS A 217 -22.22 -4.21 9.79
N PRO A 218 -21.30 -5.17 9.61
CA PRO A 218 -21.61 -6.59 9.74
C PRO A 218 -22.17 -6.98 11.11
N GLY A 219 -21.75 -6.27 12.16
CA GLY A 219 -22.29 -6.41 13.52
C GLY A 219 -23.60 -5.65 13.80
N GLY A 220 -24.29 -5.13 12.78
CA GLY A 220 -25.59 -4.43 12.94
C GLY A 220 -25.53 -3.13 13.75
N ARG A 221 -24.36 -2.48 13.82
CA ARG A 221 -24.20 -1.21 14.54
C ARG A 221 -24.69 -0.04 13.70
N ASP A 222 -25.23 0.96 14.38
CA ASP A 222 -25.62 2.22 13.77
C ASP A 222 -24.39 2.95 13.20
N LEU A 223 -24.58 3.58 12.04
CA LEU A 223 -23.56 4.35 11.34
C LEU A 223 -23.92 5.83 11.42
N THR A 224 -22.91 6.68 11.64
CA THR A 224 -23.04 8.14 11.54
C THR A 224 -22.42 8.57 10.21
N ALA A 225 -23.15 9.41 9.48
CA ALA A 225 -22.71 10.03 8.24
C ALA A 225 -22.08 11.39 8.53
#